data_AF-A0A5C2SDE9-F1
#
_entry.id   AF-A0A5C2SDE9-F1
#
_cell.length_a   1.000
_cell.length_b   1.000
_cell.length_c   1.000
_cell.angle_alpha   90.00
_cell.angle_beta   90.00
_cell.angle_gamma   90.00
#
_symmetry.space_group_name_H-M   'P 1'
#
loop_
_entity.id
_entity.type
_entity.pdbx_description
1 polymer ?
#
loop_
_entity_poly.entity_id
_entity_poly.type
_entity_poly.pdbx_seq_one_letter_code
_entity_poly.pdbx_strand_id
1 'polypeptide(L)'
;LNETVEQLTLPMEATPVLSMSERSWLKLHSLSFHGEYVDVAQMKAFPLFLSKGPRLRSLFMTVRQLPKTAYRRAPILGYRPPDDPFQPASIRLRSLTIAYPDPDDDIFSVDATDLHQLSLRDWPRYYGNLTYVDRQITGSPAPILTHAECLSILRRMNVPRLTSLELVYLVNPGVVDDELLSYISRAFPRLEHLQLHRYRADKEENVDYEHIAKLLVAACSLRTVRLNLNLHGDHGPYCNFVPTRQSWLAKFRDEIGPSIIGILQELPLLGCCELLYHQLGGSTWTEFRPAHGPEPHFIEYHDQDVHLYVIRLELLPSSSPLHDISHSYVGTLSFFQYDCAADMALGECPSRHLE
;
A
#
# COMPACT_ATOMS: atom_id res chain seq x y z
N LEU A 1 19.81 24.62 -13.41
CA LEU A 1 18.73 23.83 -12.77
C LEU A 1 19.25 23.00 -11.61
N ASN A 2 20.22 22.11 -11.82
CA ASN A 2 20.77 21.20 -10.79
C ASN A 2 21.39 21.91 -9.56
N GLU A 3 21.87 23.15 -9.71
CA GLU A 3 22.45 23.92 -8.59
C GLU A 3 21.42 24.61 -7.70
N THR A 4 20.19 24.79 -8.19
CA THR A 4 19.17 25.62 -7.54
C THR A 4 17.93 24.84 -7.13
N VAL A 5 17.67 23.70 -7.78
CA VAL A 5 16.52 22.85 -7.47
C VAL A 5 16.61 22.30 -6.05
N GLU A 6 15.51 22.44 -5.33
CA GLU A 6 15.32 21.96 -3.97
C GLU A 6 14.42 20.73 -3.90
N GLN A 7 13.48 20.62 -4.85
CA GLN A 7 12.50 19.54 -4.91
C GLN A 7 12.29 19.08 -6.36
N LEU A 8 12.17 17.77 -6.57
CA LEU A 8 11.84 17.17 -7.85
C LEU A 8 10.75 16.11 -7.71
N THR A 9 9.76 16.17 -8.60
CA THR A 9 8.78 15.11 -8.80
C THR A 9 8.79 14.74 -10.27
N LEU A 10 9.17 13.50 -10.57
CA LEU A 10 9.48 13.06 -11.93
C LEU A 10 8.80 11.72 -12.24
N PRO A 11 8.19 11.54 -13.42
CA PRO A 11 7.74 10.24 -13.88
C PRO A 11 8.96 9.40 -14.29
N MET A 12 9.04 8.16 -13.81
CA MET A 12 10.19 7.27 -14.01
C MET A 12 10.45 6.98 -15.48
N GLU A 13 9.40 6.81 -16.26
CA GLU A 13 9.41 6.46 -17.69
C GLU A 13 10.13 7.51 -18.53
N ALA A 14 10.02 8.78 -18.15
CA ALA A 14 10.61 9.91 -18.86
C ALA A 14 11.84 10.49 -18.15
N THR A 15 12.27 9.90 -17.03
CA THR A 15 13.41 10.41 -16.26
C THR A 15 14.74 9.86 -16.81
N PRO A 16 15.66 10.72 -17.26
CA PRO A 16 17.01 10.31 -17.64
C PRO A 16 17.91 10.18 -16.40
N VAL A 17 17.64 9.20 -15.54
CA VAL A 17 18.31 9.01 -14.23
C VAL A 17 19.84 8.98 -14.39
N LEU A 18 20.33 8.30 -15.44
CA LEU A 18 21.76 8.21 -15.73
C LEU A 18 22.36 9.59 -16.01
N SER A 19 21.78 10.38 -16.91
CA SER A 19 22.27 11.74 -17.20
C SER A 19 22.13 12.69 -16.00
N MET A 20 21.12 12.48 -15.15
CA MET A 20 20.99 13.23 -13.89
C MET A 20 22.10 12.89 -12.89
N SER A 21 22.58 11.64 -12.89
CA SER A 21 23.65 11.16 -12.01
C SER A 21 25.03 11.73 -12.35
N GLU A 22 25.20 12.35 -13.53
CA GLU A 22 26.43 13.03 -13.95
C GLU A 22 26.58 14.42 -13.32
N ARG A 23 25.52 14.96 -12.71
CA ARG A 23 25.49 16.33 -12.17
C ARG A 23 25.31 16.33 -10.66
N SER A 24 25.89 17.31 -9.99
CA SER A 24 25.66 17.55 -8.56
C SER A 24 24.34 18.28 -8.32
N TRP A 25 23.60 17.83 -7.30
CA TRP A 25 22.29 18.34 -6.89
C TRP A 25 22.36 18.91 -5.47
N LEU A 26 23.17 19.96 -5.30
CA LEU A 26 23.63 20.43 -3.99
C LEU A 26 22.52 20.99 -3.10
N LYS A 27 21.41 21.46 -3.66
CA LYS A 27 20.26 21.99 -2.92
C LYS A 27 19.07 21.03 -2.84
N LEU A 28 19.11 19.91 -3.59
CA LEU A 28 18.02 18.96 -3.64
C LEU A 28 17.85 18.30 -2.27
N HIS A 29 16.67 18.47 -1.69
CA HIS A 29 16.31 17.91 -0.39
C HIS A 29 15.05 17.02 -0.44
N SER A 30 14.22 17.13 -1.49
CA SER A 30 13.06 16.26 -1.70
C SER A 30 13.03 15.69 -3.12
N LEU A 31 12.82 14.40 -3.26
CA LEU A 31 12.85 13.68 -4.53
C LEU A 31 11.73 12.65 -4.58
N SER A 32 10.90 12.72 -5.62
CA SER A 32 9.77 11.83 -5.84
C SER A 32 9.80 11.25 -7.24
N PHE A 33 9.75 9.92 -7.32
CA PHE A 33 9.55 9.18 -8.55
C PHE A 33 8.21 8.46 -8.53
N HIS A 34 7.47 8.58 -9.63
CA HIS A 34 6.20 7.89 -9.84
C HIS A 34 6.18 7.22 -11.22
N GLY A 35 5.18 6.39 -11.48
CA GLY A 35 5.06 5.69 -12.77
C GLY A 35 5.64 4.28 -12.71
N GLU A 36 6.39 3.88 -13.73
CA GLU A 36 6.97 2.54 -13.87
C GLU A 36 8.40 2.55 -14.40
N TYR A 37 9.18 1.56 -13.99
CA TYR A 37 10.49 1.34 -14.60
C TYR A 37 10.33 0.94 -16.07
N VAL A 38 11.19 1.47 -16.93
CA VAL A 38 11.25 1.07 -18.35
C VAL A 38 12.48 0.23 -18.67
N ASP A 39 13.54 0.33 -17.86
CA ASP A 39 14.79 -0.41 -18.07
C ASP A 39 15.54 -0.67 -16.74
N VAL A 40 16.26 -1.79 -16.68
CA VAL A 40 17.16 -2.18 -15.59
C VAL A 40 18.32 -1.18 -15.42
N ALA A 41 18.75 -0.50 -16.49
CA ALA A 41 19.80 0.53 -16.35
C ALA A 41 19.34 1.71 -15.48
N GLN A 42 18.05 2.06 -15.49
CA GLN A 42 17.50 3.08 -14.59
C GLN A 42 17.65 2.66 -13.13
N MET A 43 17.29 1.40 -12.83
CA MET A 43 17.42 0.83 -11.48
C MET A 43 18.87 0.93 -10.98
N LYS A 44 19.83 0.56 -11.82
CA LYS A 44 21.27 0.58 -11.48
C LYS A 44 21.86 1.99 -11.34
N ALA A 45 21.22 3.02 -11.87
CA ALA A 45 21.72 4.39 -11.81
C ALA A 45 21.37 5.11 -10.49
N PHE A 46 20.42 4.59 -9.71
CA PHE A 46 19.97 5.24 -8.47
C PHE A 46 21.05 5.43 -7.41
N PRO A 47 21.90 4.44 -7.08
CA PRO A 47 22.94 4.64 -6.08
C PRO A 47 23.87 5.81 -6.46
N LEU A 48 24.26 5.87 -7.75
CA LEU A 48 25.09 6.95 -8.26
C LEU A 48 24.37 8.29 -8.21
N PHE A 49 23.10 8.35 -8.61
CA PHE A 49 22.30 9.58 -8.57
C PHE A 49 22.11 10.10 -7.14
N LEU A 50 21.75 9.26 -6.19
CA LEU A 50 21.55 9.64 -4.79
C LEU A 50 22.85 10.15 -4.15
N SER A 51 24.01 9.61 -4.55
CA SER A 51 25.31 10.13 -4.11
C SER A 51 25.56 11.59 -4.50
N LYS A 52 24.85 12.12 -5.50
CA LYS A 52 24.98 13.52 -5.96
C LYS A 52 24.08 14.52 -5.24
N GLY A 53 23.20 14.04 -4.35
CA GLY A 53 22.28 14.86 -3.56
C GLY A 53 22.60 14.85 -2.06
N PRO A 54 23.67 15.50 -1.59
CA PRO A 54 24.13 15.40 -0.20
C PRO A 54 23.17 16.02 0.83
N ARG A 55 22.13 16.74 0.38
CA ARG A 55 21.12 17.35 1.24
C ARG A 55 19.77 16.63 1.19
N LEU A 56 19.72 15.46 0.56
CA LEU A 56 18.48 14.71 0.41
C LEU A 56 17.94 14.29 1.79
N ARG A 57 16.69 14.67 2.05
CA ARG A 57 15.95 14.39 3.30
C ARG A 57 14.67 13.61 3.05
N SER A 58 14.09 13.70 1.86
CA SER A 58 12.85 13.02 1.55
C SER A 58 12.99 12.28 0.22
N LEU A 59 12.74 10.97 0.25
CA LEU A 59 12.76 10.11 -0.93
C LEU A 59 11.44 9.37 -1.04
N PHE A 60 10.75 9.57 -2.16
CA PHE A 60 9.51 8.88 -2.49
C PHE A 60 9.71 8.10 -3.79
N MET A 61 9.58 6.78 -3.72
CA MET A 61 9.73 5.87 -4.84
C MET A 61 8.46 5.06 -5.01
N THR A 62 7.45 5.66 -5.63
CA THR A 62 6.16 5.03 -5.94
C THR A 62 6.15 4.56 -7.38
N VAL A 63 7.02 3.60 -7.67
CA VAL A 63 7.32 3.15 -9.04
C VAL A 63 6.94 1.67 -9.18
N ARG A 64 6.18 1.34 -10.23
CA ARG A 64 5.83 -0.04 -10.57
C ARG A 64 7.05 -0.80 -11.06
N GLN A 65 7.14 -2.06 -10.66
CA GLN A 65 8.21 -2.98 -11.04
C GLN A 65 8.14 -3.34 -12.52
N LEU A 66 9.30 -3.51 -13.15
CA LEU A 66 9.38 -3.90 -14.57
C LEU A 66 8.81 -5.32 -14.75
N PRO A 67 7.80 -5.53 -15.61
CA PRO A 67 7.26 -6.86 -15.84
C PRO A 67 8.33 -7.82 -16.36
N LYS A 68 8.28 -9.08 -15.92
CA LYS A 68 9.06 -10.19 -16.50
C LYS A 68 10.60 -10.04 -16.45
N THR A 69 11.14 -9.38 -15.42
CA THR A 69 12.60 -9.39 -15.18
C THR A 69 12.99 -10.37 -14.07
N ALA A 70 14.28 -10.73 -14.02
CA ALA A 70 14.83 -11.49 -12.90
C ALA A 70 14.77 -10.71 -11.57
N TYR A 71 14.75 -9.37 -11.64
CA TYR A 71 14.56 -8.49 -10.49
C TYR A 71 13.08 -8.42 -10.17
N ARG A 72 12.62 -9.27 -9.25
CA ARG A 72 11.23 -9.16 -8.74
C ARG A 72 11.01 -7.83 -8.02
N ARG A 73 12.06 -7.25 -7.46
CA ARG A 73 12.05 -5.97 -6.74
C ARG A 73 13.29 -5.18 -7.16
N ALA A 74 13.12 -3.88 -7.40
CA ALA A 74 14.18 -2.97 -7.80
C ALA A 74 14.82 -2.35 -6.55
N PRO A 75 16.07 -2.70 -6.21
CA PRO A 75 16.76 -2.06 -5.10
C PRO A 75 17.17 -0.63 -5.47
N ILE A 76 17.13 0.26 -4.49
CA ILE A 76 17.49 1.69 -4.58
C ILE A 76 18.99 1.87 -4.43
N LEU A 77 19.59 1.29 -3.39
CA LEU A 77 21.04 1.35 -3.16
C LEU A 77 21.76 0.07 -3.58
N GLY A 78 21.02 -1.03 -3.74
CA GLY A 78 21.56 -2.31 -4.15
C GLY A 78 21.95 -3.18 -2.96
N TYR A 79 22.83 -4.14 -3.21
CA TYR A 79 23.36 -5.06 -2.21
C TYR A 79 24.87 -4.85 -2.13
N ARG A 80 25.37 -4.31 -1.04
CA ARG A 80 26.81 -4.17 -0.83
C ARG A 80 27.40 -5.47 -0.32
N PRO A 81 28.57 -5.86 -0.84
CA PRO A 81 29.45 -6.77 -0.14
C PRO A 81 29.82 -6.18 1.24
N PRO A 82 30.02 -7.02 2.28
CA PRO A 82 30.42 -6.57 3.61
C PRO A 82 31.65 -5.65 3.66
N ASP A 83 32.52 -5.73 2.66
CA ASP A 83 33.82 -5.06 2.59
C ASP A 83 33.85 -3.81 1.68
N ASP A 84 32.70 -3.31 1.20
CA ASP A 84 32.64 -2.13 0.33
C ASP A 84 32.87 -0.82 1.14
N PRO A 85 33.89 0.00 0.79
CA PRO A 85 34.19 1.26 1.48
C PRO A 85 33.15 2.37 1.23
N PHE A 86 32.19 2.19 0.32
CA PHE A 86 31.09 3.13 0.17
C PHE A 86 30.18 3.10 1.41
N GLN A 87 30.39 4.09 2.28
CA GLN A 87 29.44 4.41 3.33
C GLN A 87 28.35 5.31 2.73
N PRO A 88 27.09 4.87 2.64
CA PRO A 88 25.96 5.78 2.40
C PRO A 88 25.72 6.77 3.56
N ALA A 89 26.73 7.01 4.41
CA ALA A 89 26.72 7.90 5.57
C ALA A 89 26.38 9.38 5.24
N SER A 90 26.35 9.76 3.95
CA SER A 90 25.90 11.09 3.52
C SER A 90 24.38 11.21 3.41
N ILE A 91 23.63 10.10 3.33
CA ILE A 91 22.17 10.13 3.18
C ILE A 91 21.54 10.13 4.58
N ARG A 92 20.92 11.24 4.96
CA ARG A 92 20.20 11.40 6.24
C ARG A 92 18.73 11.73 5.98
N LEU A 93 17.95 10.68 5.71
CA LEU A 93 16.54 10.82 5.41
C LEU A 93 15.73 11.15 6.66
N ARG A 94 14.71 11.98 6.46
CA ARG A 94 13.61 12.28 7.38
C ARG A 94 12.32 11.58 6.96
N SER A 95 12.15 11.38 5.65
CA SER A 95 10.99 10.67 5.08
C SER A 95 11.45 9.69 4.00
N LEU A 96 11.00 8.45 4.08
CA LEU A 96 11.27 7.41 3.10
C LEU A 96 9.97 6.68 2.74
N THR A 97 9.60 6.72 1.46
CA THR A 97 8.50 5.94 0.91
C THR A 97 9.02 5.09 -0.24
N ILE A 98 8.82 3.77 -0.16
CA ILE A 98 9.22 2.83 -1.21
C ILE A 98 8.03 1.92 -1.52
N ALA A 99 7.65 1.86 -2.79
CA ALA A 99 6.71 0.88 -3.31
C ALA A 99 7.45 -0.40 -3.70
N TYR A 100 6.92 -1.56 -3.28
CA TYR A 100 7.51 -2.89 -3.53
C TYR A 100 8.98 -2.99 -3.12
N PRO A 101 9.33 -2.64 -1.87
CA PRO A 101 10.71 -2.60 -1.40
C PRO A 101 11.37 -3.97 -1.44
N ASP A 102 12.62 -4.00 -1.91
CA ASP A 102 13.48 -5.16 -1.79
C ASP A 102 13.95 -5.29 -0.33
N PRO A 103 13.69 -6.42 0.35
CA PRO A 103 13.93 -6.54 1.78
C PRO A 103 15.40 -6.65 2.12
N ASP A 104 16.29 -6.87 1.15
CA ASP A 104 17.74 -6.96 1.34
C ASP A 104 18.47 -5.69 0.88
N ASP A 105 17.76 -4.69 0.36
CA ASP A 105 18.31 -3.41 -0.11
C ASP A 105 19.04 -2.66 1.02
N ASP A 106 20.20 -2.12 0.66
CA ASP A 106 21.04 -1.33 1.56
C ASP A 106 20.46 0.02 1.96
N ILE A 107 19.40 0.48 1.29
CA ILE A 107 18.66 1.66 1.75
C ILE A 107 18.17 1.51 3.19
N PHE A 108 17.95 0.27 3.66
CA PHE A 108 17.55 -0.03 5.04
C PHE A 108 18.73 -0.20 6.02
N SER A 109 19.96 -0.11 5.52
CA SER A 109 21.21 -0.16 6.29
C SER A 109 21.87 1.21 6.46
N VAL A 110 21.27 2.28 5.92
CA VAL A 110 21.79 3.66 6.05
C VAL A 110 21.51 4.24 7.44
N ASP A 111 22.15 5.37 7.76
CA ASP A 111 21.85 6.12 8.98
C ASP A 111 20.42 6.67 8.94
N ALA A 112 19.51 5.99 9.63
CA ALA A 112 18.09 6.33 9.74
C ALA A 112 17.74 7.01 11.07
N THR A 113 18.74 7.54 11.81
CA THR A 113 18.52 8.13 13.14
C THR A 113 17.65 9.39 13.11
N ASP A 114 17.64 10.12 12.00
CA ASP A 114 16.82 11.30 11.75
C ASP A 114 15.49 10.98 11.03
N LEU A 115 15.19 9.70 10.76
CA LEU A 115 13.98 9.29 10.04
C LEU A 115 12.75 9.44 10.93
N HIS A 116 11.77 10.20 10.44
CA HIS A 116 10.49 10.45 11.09
C HIS A 116 9.33 9.70 10.42
N GLN A 117 9.43 9.48 9.11
CA GLN A 117 8.37 8.84 8.34
C GLN A 117 8.95 7.69 7.50
N LEU A 118 8.36 6.51 7.65
CA LEU A 118 8.69 5.33 6.88
C LEU A 118 7.41 4.76 6.27
N SER A 119 7.42 4.52 4.97
CA SER A 119 6.31 3.90 4.24
C SER A 119 6.84 2.79 3.34
N LEU A 120 6.64 1.55 3.75
CA LEU A 120 6.92 0.36 2.94
C LEU A 120 5.61 -0.12 2.34
N ARG A 121 5.34 0.24 1.09
CA ARG A 121 3.99 0.13 0.51
C ARG A 121 3.91 -0.59 -0.83
N ASP A 122 2.68 -0.74 -1.31
CA ASP A 122 2.33 -1.12 -2.66
C ASP A 122 2.03 0.13 -3.52
N TRP A 123 2.12 -0.01 -4.84
CA TRP A 123 1.70 1.02 -5.79
C TRP A 123 1.42 0.48 -7.20
N PRO A 124 0.25 0.74 -7.81
CA PRO A 124 -1.01 1.12 -7.16
C PRO A 124 -1.40 0.18 -6.02
N ARG A 125 -2.44 0.55 -5.27
CA ARG A 125 -2.91 -0.24 -4.13
C ARG A 125 -3.38 -1.63 -4.56
N TYR A 126 -2.85 -2.66 -3.91
CA TYR A 126 -3.09 -4.06 -4.23
C TYR A 126 -4.53 -4.48 -4.00
N TYR A 127 -5.25 -3.87 -3.05
CA TYR A 127 -6.67 -4.14 -2.87
C TYR A 127 -7.51 -3.86 -4.12
N GLY A 128 -7.04 -3.02 -5.05
CA GLY A 128 -7.69 -2.80 -6.35
C GLY A 128 -7.74 -4.06 -7.23
N ASN A 129 -6.83 -5.02 -6.99
CA ASN A 129 -6.75 -6.27 -7.73
C ASN A 129 -7.58 -7.40 -7.07
N LEU A 130 -8.15 -7.19 -5.88
CA LEU A 130 -8.85 -8.25 -5.15
C LEU A 130 -10.24 -8.58 -5.73
N THR A 131 -10.80 -7.70 -6.56
CA THR A 131 -12.19 -7.77 -7.03
C THR A 131 -12.36 -8.38 -8.41
N TYR A 132 -11.33 -8.29 -9.25
CA TYR A 132 -11.36 -8.87 -10.57
C TYR A 132 -10.88 -10.32 -10.49
N VAL A 133 -11.83 -11.26 -10.62
CA VAL A 133 -11.59 -12.71 -10.76
C VAL A 133 -10.70 -13.01 -11.97
N ASP A 134 -10.61 -12.08 -12.92
CA ASP A 134 -9.69 -12.18 -14.04
C ASP A 134 -8.25 -11.84 -13.62
N ARG A 135 -7.55 -12.86 -13.09
CA ARG A 135 -6.11 -12.88 -12.81
C ARG A 135 -5.23 -12.42 -13.99
N GLN A 136 -5.79 -12.15 -15.17
CA GLN A 136 -5.06 -11.82 -16.40
C GLN A 136 -4.85 -10.32 -16.64
N ILE A 137 -5.63 -9.41 -16.05
CA ILE A 137 -5.64 -8.00 -16.50
C ILE A 137 -4.48 -7.17 -15.94
N THR A 138 -3.92 -7.50 -14.78
CA THR A 138 -2.71 -6.84 -14.26
C THR A 138 -1.55 -7.84 -14.17
N GLY A 139 -0.99 -8.25 -15.31
CA GLY A 139 0.23 -9.07 -15.37
C GLY A 139 1.49 -8.39 -14.78
N SER A 140 1.33 -7.36 -13.96
CA SER A 140 2.41 -6.69 -13.23
C SER A 140 2.67 -7.48 -11.95
N PRO A 141 3.92 -7.91 -11.70
CA PRO A 141 4.27 -8.52 -10.42
C PRO A 141 4.01 -7.50 -9.31
N ALA A 142 3.15 -7.86 -8.35
CA ALA A 142 2.98 -7.14 -7.10
C ALA A 142 3.70 -7.92 -5.99
N PRO A 143 5.03 -7.78 -5.87
CA PRO A 143 5.84 -8.57 -4.95
C PRO A 143 5.71 -8.01 -3.52
N ILE A 144 4.52 -8.12 -2.94
CA ILE A 144 4.22 -7.63 -1.59
C ILE A 144 5.17 -8.30 -0.58
N LEU A 145 5.62 -7.51 0.39
CA LEU A 145 6.43 -8.01 1.49
C LEU A 145 5.67 -9.08 2.28
N THR A 146 6.35 -10.12 2.74
CA THR A 146 5.81 -10.95 3.82
C THR A 146 5.97 -10.24 5.17
N HIS A 147 5.20 -10.62 6.18
CA HIS A 147 5.38 -10.11 7.55
C HIS A 147 6.82 -10.32 8.08
N ALA A 148 7.45 -11.46 7.74
CA ALA A 148 8.83 -11.76 8.12
C ALA A 148 9.85 -10.84 7.43
N GLU A 149 9.63 -10.51 6.15
CA GLU A 149 10.45 -9.54 5.42
C GLU A 149 10.30 -8.12 5.99
N CYS A 150 9.07 -7.68 6.31
CA CYS A 150 8.84 -6.43 7.03
C CYS A 150 9.62 -6.39 8.35
N LEU A 151 9.52 -7.46 9.14
CA LEU A 151 10.21 -7.55 10.43
C LEU A 151 11.74 -7.49 10.26
N SER A 152 12.28 -8.17 9.25
CA SER A 152 13.71 -8.12 8.91
C SER A 152 14.17 -6.70 8.58
N ILE A 153 13.42 -5.97 7.74
CA ILE A 153 13.72 -4.56 7.43
C ILE A 153 13.71 -3.72 8.72
N LEU A 154 12.63 -3.77 9.49
CA LEU A 154 12.46 -2.95 10.69
C LEU A 154 13.48 -3.26 11.80
N ARG A 155 14.01 -4.48 11.86
CA ARG A 155 15.08 -4.87 12.80
C ARG A 155 16.45 -4.36 12.41
N ARG A 156 16.72 -4.22 11.10
CA ARG A 156 17.99 -3.69 10.59
C ARG A 156 18.07 -2.17 10.73
N MET A 157 16.93 -1.49 10.68
CA MET A 157 16.87 -0.04 10.78
C MET A 157 16.95 0.47 12.24
N ASN A 158 17.84 1.43 12.50
CA ASN A 158 17.84 2.19 13.76
C ASN A 158 17.08 3.50 13.59
N VAL A 159 15.79 3.52 13.94
CA VAL A 159 14.86 4.65 13.70
C VAL A 159 14.22 5.19 15.00
N PRO A 160 15.01 5.70 15.96
CA PRO A 160 14.52 6.12 17.28
C PRO A 160 13.58 7.34 17.24
N ARG A 161 13.48 8.03 16.10
CA ARG A 161 12.66 9.24 15.90
C ARG A 161 11.43 9.01 15.03
N LEU A 162 11.14 7.76 14.67
CA LEU A 162 10.00 7.41 13.84
C LEU A 162 8.69 7.83 14.52
N THR A 163 7.92 8.68 13.85
CA THR A 163 6.60 9.14 14.30
C THR A 163 5.48 8.65 13.39
N SER A 164 5.78 8.27 12.15
CA SER A 164 4.80 7.75 11.20
C SER A 164 5.31 6.50 10.51
N LEU A 165 4.51 5.44 10.52
CA LEU A 165 4.81 4.16 9.88
C LEU A 165 3.63 3.71 9.02
N GLU A 166 3.87 3.53 7.72
CA GLU A 166 2.98 2.80 6.82
C GLU A 166 3.65 1.46 6.44
N LEU A 167 2.92 0.37 6.61
CA LEU A 167 3.36 -0.97 6.22
C LEU A 167 2.30 -1.70 5.41
N VAL A 168 2.73 -2.28 4.30
CA VAL A 168 1.94 -3.15 3.46
C VAL A 168 2.58 -4.53 3.41
N TYR A 169 1.85 -5.56 3.78
CA TYR A 169 2.38 -6.92 3.83
C TYR A 169 1.33 -7.99 3.60
N LEU A 170 1.80 -9.17 3.20
CA LEU A 170 1.03 -10.38 2.98
C LEU A 170 1.31 -11.38 4.11
N VAL A 171 0.26 -12.01 4.60
CA VAL A 171 0.32 -13.13 5.54
C VAL A 171 0.05 -14.43 4.79
N ASN A 172 0.98 -15.38 4.90
CA ASN A 172 0.86 -16.69 4.27
C ASN A 172 -0.15 -17.56 5.03
N PRO A 173 -0.77 -18.55 4.37
CA PRO A 173 -1.78 -19.39 5.01
C PRO A 173 -1.22 -20.13 6.23
N GLY A 174 -1.98 -20.13 7.34
CA GLY A 174 -1.59 -20.79 8.59
C GLY A 174 -0.47 -20.09 9.38
N VAL A 175 -0.05 -18.89 8.98
CA VAL A 175 0.95 -18.10 9.70
C VAL A 175 0.29 -16.92 10.40
N VAL A 176 0.76 -16.58 11.59
CA VAL A 176 0.35 -15.39 12.34
C VAL A 176 1.46 -14.32 12.30
N ASP A 177 1.08 -13.05 12.26
CA ASP A 177 1.97 -11.89 12.18
C ASP A 177 2.25 -11.21 13.54
N ASP A 178 1.96 -11.90 14.64
CA ASP A 178 2.11 -11.43 16.02
C ASP A 178 3.51 -10.87 16.32
N GLU A 179 4.57 -11.50 15.83
CA GLU A 179 5.95 -11.06 16.07
C GLU A 179 6.21 -9.68 15.45
N LEU A 180 5.68 -9.45 14.24
CA LEU A 180 5.78 -8.16 13.57
C LEU A 180 4.99 -7.07 14.32
N LEU A 181 3.73 -7.37 14.64
CA LEU A 181 2.83 -6.43 15.34
C LEU A 181 3.35 -6.08 16.74
N SER A 182 3.83 -7.08 17.48
CA SER A 182 4.46 -6.90 18.79
C SER A 182 5.74 -6.08 18.69
N TYR A 183 6.56 -6.32 17.66
CA TYR A 183 7.79 -5.55 17.44
C TYR A 183 7.48 -4.08 17.17
N ILE A 184 6.57 -3.77 16.23
CA ILE A 184 6.15 -2.39 15.92
C ILE A 184 5.71 -1.66 17.19
N SER A 185 4.90 -2.33 18.00
CA SER A 185 4.28 -1.72 19.17
C SER A 185 5.28 -1.42 20.30
N ARG A 186 6.44 -2.07 20.31
CA ARG A 186 7.45 -1.95 21.38
C ARG A 186 8.72 -1.25 20.94
N ALA A 187 9.10 -1.35 19.68
CA ALA A 187 10.37 -0.85 19.16
C ALA A 187 10.36 0.66 18.89
N PHE A 188 9.19 1.27 18.68
CA PHE A 188 9.05 2.65 18.23
C PHE A 188 8.32 3.51 19.28
N PRO A 189 9.02 3.99 20.33
CA PRO A 189 8.39 4.68 21.46
C PRO A 189 7.83 6.08 21.12
N ARG A 190 8.06 6.57 19.91
CA ARG A 190 7.58 7.87 19.42
C ARG A 190 6.57 7.72 18.29
N LEU A 191 6.13 6.51 17.97
CA LEU A 191 5.22 6.25 16.87
C LEU A 191 3.85 6.85 17.20
N GLU A 192 3.47 7.89 16.46
CA GLU A 192 2.20 8.60 16.62
C GLU A 192 1.15 8.15 15.58
N HIS A 193 1.60 7.79 14.39
CA HIS A 193 0.73 7.39 13.29
C HIS A 193 1.14 6.02 12.74
N LEU A 194 0.21 5.07 12.77
CA LEU A 194 0.39 3.74 12.21
C LEU A 194 -0.64 3.50 11.12
N GLN A 195 -0.19 3.06 9.95
CA GLN A 195 -1.06 2.59 8.86
C GLN A 195 -0.64 1.18 8.44
N LEU A 196 -1.55 0.23 8.53
CA LEU A 196 -1.35 -1.16 8.15
C LEU A 196 -2.26 -1.51 6.97
N HIS A 197 -1.68 -2.07 5.92
CA HIS A 197 -2.41 -2.87 4.93
C HIS A 197 -1.93 -4.32 5.04
N ARG A 198 -2.68 -5.10 5.82
CA ARG A 198 -2.49 -6.53 6.00
C ARG A 198 -3.33 -7.25 4.95
N TYR A 199 -2.68 -8.00 4.07
CA TYR A 199 -3.35 -8.84 3.08
C TYR A 199 -3.24 -10.32 3.47
N ARG A 200 -4.30 -11.08 3.20
CA ARG A 200 -4.33 -12.54 3.33
C ARG A 200 -3.99 -13.20 2.00
N ALA A 201 -3.15 -14.23 2.04
CA ALA A 201 -2.90 -15.09 0.89
C ALA A 201 -4.06 -16.06 0.64
N ASP A 202 -4.75 -16.47 1.71
CA ASP A 202 -5.94 -17.32 1.65
C ASP A 202 -7.22 -16.47 1.78
N LYS A 203 -8.12 -16.58 0.80
CA LYS A 203 -9.41 -15.87 0.78
C LYS A 203 -10.42 -16.42 1.78
N GLU A 204 -10.14 -17.56 2.41
CA GLU A 204 -10.98 -18.14 3.46
C GLU A 204 -10.43 -17.85 4.87
N GLU A 205 -9.26 -17.23 4.98
CA GLU A 205 -8.68 -16.83 6.28
C GLU A 205 -9.61 -15.85 6.99
N ASN A 206 -10.01 -16.20 8.22
CA ASN A 206 -10.72 -15.30 9.13
C ASN A 206 -9.70 -14.57 9.99
N VAL A 207 -9.51 -13.29 9.70
CA VAL A 207 -8.56 -12.43 10.41
C VAL A 207 -9.11 -12.06 11.79
N ASP A 208 -8.37 -12.38 12.85
CA ASP A 208 -8.69 -11.98 14.23
C ASP A 208 -8.29 -10.52 14.46
N TYR A 209 -9.18 -9.60 14.06
CA TYR A 209 -8.94 -8.16 14.18
C TYR A 209 -8.91 -7.67 15.62
N GLU A 210 -9.53 -8.38 16.57
CA GLU A 210 -9.48 -8.06 17.99
C GLU A 210 -8.10 -8.35 18.56
N HIS A 211 -7.52 -9.51 18.22
CA HIS A 211 -6.16 -9.86 18.62
C HIS A 211 -5.13 -8.86 18.06
N ILE A 212 -5.28 -8.47 16.79
CA ILE A 212 -4.44 -7.41 16.19
C ILE A 212 -4.56 -6.11 17.01
N ALA A 213 -5.78 -5.67 17.32
CA ALA A 213 -5.99 -4.46 18.13
C ALA A 213 -5.33 -4.59 19.52
N LYS A 214 -5.46 -5.73 20.19
CA LYS A 214 -4.83 -6.00 21.51
C LYS A 214 -3.31 -5.90 21.45
N LEU A 215 -2.67 -6.40 20.39
CA LEU A 215 -1.22 -6.27 20.21
C LEU A 215 -0.80 -4.80 20.04
N LEU A 216 -1.60 -4.00 19.34
CA LEU A 216 -1.31 -2.59 19.09
C LEU A 216 -1.47 -1.69 20.32
N VAL A 217 -2.24 -2.09 21.34
CA VAL A 217 -2.39 -1.34 22.60
C VAL A 217 -1.04 -1.11 23.31
N ALA A 218 -0.03 -1.95 23.06
CA ALA A 218 1.31 -1.75 23.63
C ALA A 218 2.03 -0.48 23.11
N ALA A 219 1.57 0.12 22.02
CA ALA A 219 2.15 1.30 21.40
C ALA A 219 1.57 2.62 21.98
N CYS A 220 1.87 2.92 23.24
CA CYS A 220 1.22 4.01 24.00
C CYS A 220 1.33 5.42 23.40
N SER A 221 2.23 5.65 22.43
CA SER A 221 2.39 6.93 21.75
C SER A 221 1.41 7.15 20.58
N LEU A 222 0.66 6.12 20.18
CA LEU A 222 -0.22 6.19 19.02
C LEU A 222 -1.35 7.20 19.22
N ARG A 223 -1.52 8.04 18.19
CA ARG A 223 -2.58 9.06 18.06
C ARG A 223 -3.55 8.71 16.95
N THR A 224 -3.07 8.06 15.89
CA THR A 224 -3.90 7.64 14.76
C THR A 224 -3.51 6.24 14.34
N VAL A 225 -4.51 5.38 14.15
CA VAL A 225 -4.33 4.02 13.66
C VAL A 225 -5.19 3.84 12.41
N ARG A 226 -4.58 3.48 11.27
CA ARG A 226 -5.27 3.19 10.01
C ARG A 226 -5.12 1.72 9.67
N LEU A 227 -6.23 0.97 9.58
CA LEU A 227 -6.19 -0.46 9.32
C LEU A 227 -6.97 -0.84 8.06
N ASN A 228 -6.26 -1.44 7.11
CA ASN A 228 -6.83 -2.28 6.08
C ASN A 228 -6.45 -3.74 6.40
N LEU A 229 -7.43 -4.52 6.86
CA LEU A 229 -7.18 -5.89 7.35
C LEU A 229 -7.56 -6.98 6.35
N ASN A 230 -8.11 -6.61 5.18
CA ASN A 230 -8.58 -7.56 4.15
C ASN A 230 -9.44 -8.69 4.76
N LEU A 231 -10.55 -8.31 5.40
CA LEU A 231 -11.34 -9.21 6.23
C LEU A 231 -12.15 -10.21 5.39
N HIS A 232 -12.45 -11.37 5.97
CA HIS A 232 -13.36 -12.34 5.36
C HIS A 232 -14.77 -11.75 5.23
N GLY A 233 -15.38 -11.92 4.04
CA GLY A 233 -16.68 -11.32 3.69
C GLY A 233 -16.59 -9.90 3.13
N ASP A 234 -15.39 -9.28 3.13
CA ASP A 234 -15.18 -8.02 2.43
C ASP A 234 -15.34 -8.25 0.92
N HIS A 235 -16.23 -7.48 0.31
CA HIS A 235 -16.54 -7.56 -1.11
C HIS A 235 -15.48 -6.87 -2.00
N GLY A 236 -14.52 -6.16 -1.40
CA GLY A 236 -13.50 -5.41 -2.13
C GLY A 236 -14.04 -4.18 -2.87
N PRO A 237 -13.17 -3.36 -3.48
CA PRO A 237 -13.60 -2.16 -4.20
C PRO A 237 -14.47 -2.46 -5.43
N TYR A 238 -15.32 -1.51 -5.82
CA TYR A 238 -16.14 -1.60 -7.04
C TYR A 238 -17.24 -2.67 -7.03
N CYS A 239 -17.57 -3.28 -5.87
CA CYS A 239 -18.72 -4.17 -5.76
C CYS A 239 -20.01 -3.43 -6.14
N ASN A 240 -20.72 -3.92 -7.16
CA ASN A 240 -21.97 -3.34 -7.64
C ASN A 240 -23.22 -3.94 -6.97
N PHE A 241 -23.08 -5.05 -6.25
CA PHE A 241 -24.21 -5.75 -5.64
C PHE A 241 -24.63 -5.12 -4.31
N VAL A 242 -25.73 -4.37 -4.34
CA VAL A 242 -26.24 -3.56 -3.22
C VAL A 242 -26.46 -4.37 -1.93
N PRO A 243 -27.10 -5.56 -1.95
CA PRO A 243 -27.37 -6.30 -0.72
C PRO A 243 -26.09 -6.71 0.03
N THR A 244 -25.06 -7.16 -0.69
CA THR A 244 -23.76 -7.48 -0.07
C THR A 244 -23.10 -6.24 0.53
N ARG A 245 -23.12 -5.10 -0.17
CA ARG A 245 -22.57 -3.84 0.37
C ARG A 245 -23.31 -3.38 1.62
N GLN A 246 -24.64 -3.44 1.64
CA GLN A 246 -25.44 -3.04 2.80
C GLN A 246 -25.20 -3.95 4.00
N SER A 247 -25.15 -5.28 3.77
CA SER A 247 -24.83 -6.25 4.81
C SER A 247 -23.42 -6.04 5.38
N TRP A 248 -22.43 -5.83 4.50
CA TRP A 248 -21.05 -5.55 4.90
C TRP A 248 -20.92 -4.23 5.66
N LEU A 249 -21.56 -3.15 5.19
CA LEU A 249 -21.56 -1.86 5.88
C LEU A 249 -22.16 -1.96 7.29
N ALA A 250 -23.28 -2.67 7.44
CA ALA A 250 -23.89 -2.90 8.75
C ALA A 250 -22.90 -3.62 9.68
N LYS A 251 -22.29 -4.72 9.22
CA LYS A 251 -21.27 -5.44 10.00
C LYS A 251 -20.05 -4.56 10.33
N PHE A 252 -19.54 -3.84 9.35
CA PHE A 252 -18.37 -2.97 9.50
C PHE A 252 -18.61 -1.85 10.51
N ARG A 253 -19.76 -1.16 10.41
CA ARG A 253 -20.12 -0.02 11.26
C ARG A 253 -20.59 -0.45 12.65
N ASP A 254 -21.38 -1.52 12.74
CA ASP A 254 -22.12 -1.87 13.96
C ASP A 254 -21.42 -2.97 14.79
N GLU A 255 -20.46 -3.71 14.22
CA GLU A 255 -19.72 -4.79 14.91
C GLU A 255 -18.19 -4.54 14.90
N ILE A 256 -17.58 -4.51 13.71
CA ILE A 256 -16.10 -4.54 13.57
C ILE A 256 -15.46 -3.25 14.09
N GLY A 257 -15.92 -2.10 13.60
CA GLY A 257 -15.42 -0.79 14.03
C GLY A 257 -15.52 -0.57 15.54
N PRO A 258 -16.71 -0.74 16.15
CA PRO A 258 -16.91 -0.68 17.60
C PRO A 258 -16.03 -1.64 18.40
N SER A 259 -15.83 -2.87 17.92
CA SER A 259 -14.95 -3.84 18.62
C SER A 259 -13.49 -3.37 18.61
N ILE A 260 -12.95 -2.96 17.45
CA ILE A 260 -11.57 -2.48 17.33
C ILE A 260 -11.35 -1.22 18.17
N ILE A 261 -12.21 -0.20 18.05
CA ILE A 261 -12.05 1.05 18.81
C ILE A 261 -12.28 0.83 20.31
N GLY A 262 -13.14 -0.12 20.69
CA GLY A 262 -13.37 -0.54 22.07
C GLY A 262 -12.14 -1.18 22.74
N ILE A 263 -11.23 -1.76 21.97
CA ILE A 263 -9.93 -2.24 22.45
C ILE A 263 -8.90 -1.09 22.41
N LEU A 264 -8.80 -0.40 21.27
CA LEU A 264 -7.79 0.64 21.08
C LEU A 264 -7.98 1.87 21.98
N GLN A 265 -9.17 2.11 22.54
CA GLN A 265 -9.41 3.18 23.51
C GLN A 265 -8.56 3.07 24.79
N GLU A 266 -7.90 1.93 25.03
CA GLU A 266 -6.88 1.78 26.09
C GLU A 266 -5.62 2.61 25.82
N LEU A 267 -5.39 3.03 24.57
CA LEU A 267 -4.28 3.91 24.20
C LEU A 267 -4.55 5.34 24.71
N PRO A 268 -3.66 5.91 25.54
CA PRO A 268 -3.92 7.16 26.25
C PRO A 268 -3.94 8.41 25.36
N LEU A 269 -3.34 8.33 24.16
CA LEU A 269 -3.20 9.45 23.23
C LEU A 269 -4.01 9.28 21.95
N LEU A 270 -4.79 8.20 21.83
CA LEU A 270 -5.52 7.87 20.61
C LEU A 270 -6.60 8.92 20.32
N GLY A 271 -6.48 9.59 19.18
CA GLY A 271 -7.52 10.48 18.67
C GLY A 271 -8.56 9.73 17.84
N CYS A 272 -8.11 8.83 16.96
CA CYS A 272 -9.01 8.03 16.13
C CYS A 272 -8.36 6.73 15.61
N CYS A 273 -9.22 5.77 15.26
CA CYS A 273 -8.89 4.61 14.44
C CYS A 273 -9.67 4.72 13.14
N GLU A 274 -9.00 4.71 11.99
CA GLU A 274 -9.64 4.66 10.68
C GLU A 274 -9.54 3.26 10.11
N LEU A 275 -10.65 2.73 9.61
CA LEU A 275 -10.70 1.43 8.95
C LEU A 275 -10.94 1.65 7.45
N LEU A 276 -10.23 0.90 6.60
CA LEU A 276 -10.46 0.99 5.15
C LEU A 276 -11.77 0.30 4.81
N TYR A 277 -12.69 1.04 4.22
CA TYR A 277 -13.97 0.54 3.71
C TYR A 277 -14.01 0.63 2.19
N HIS A 278 -14.46 -0.43 1.55
CA HIS A 278 -14.60 -0.49 0.11
C HIS A 278 -16.02 -0.09 -0.32
N GLN A 279 -16.14 0.70 -1.37
CA GLN A 279 -17.39 1.19 -1.95
C GLN A 279 -17.41 1.00 -3.47
N LEU A 280 -18.55 1.33 -4.11
CA LEU A 280 -18.68 1.29 -5.58
C LEU A 280 -17.69 2.25 -6.26
N GLY A 281 -17.43 3.42 -5.66
CA GLY A 281 -16.54 4.44 -6.24
C GLY A 281 -15.06 4.27 -5.90
N GLY A 282 -14.66 3.22 -5.18
CA GLY A 282 -13.29 3.02 -4.72
C GLY A 282 -13.23 2.63 -3.25
N SER A 283 -12.20 3.08 -2.54
CA SER A 283 -12.02 2.79 -1.11
C SER A 283 -11.94 4.10 -0.33
N THR A 284 -12.44 4.12 0.90
CA THR A 284 -12.46 5.28 1.79
C THR A 284 -11.96 4.88 3.16
N TRP A 285 -11.25 5.79 3.84
CA TRP A 285 -10.95 5.65 5.25
C TRP A 285 -12.14 6.13 6.07
N THR A 286 -12.64 5.23 6.92
CA THR A 286 -13.77 5.51 7.80
C THR A 286 -13.27 5.67 9.22
N GLU A 287 -13.48 6.85 9.80
CA GLU A 287 -12.99 7.19 11.14
C GLU A 287 -13.91 6.69 12.26
N PHE A 288 -13.34 6.02 13.26
CA PHE A 288 -13.94 5.64 14.53
C PHE A 288 -13.19 6.35 15.67
N ARG A 289 -13.94 6.98 16.58
CA ARG A 289 -13.36 7.71 17.72
C ARG A 289 -13.54 6.96 19.04
N PRO A 290 -12.58 7.05 19.97
CA PRO A 290 -12.77 6.58 21.33
C PRO A 290 -13.94 7.29 22.02
N ALA A 291 -14.54 6.66 23.02
CA ALA A 291 -15.69 7.20 23.75
C ALA A 291 -15.44 8.57 24.43
N HIS A 292 -14.18 8.98 24.59
CA HIS A 292 -13.79 10.27 25.16
C HIS A 292 -13.59 11.39 24.12
N GLY A 293 -13.79 11.12 22.82
CA GLY A 293 -13.69 12.11 21.74
C GLY A 293 -15.00 12.86 21.47
N PRO A 294 -14.96 14.05 20.83
CA PRO A 294 -16.17 14.77 20.41
C PRO A 294 -16.85 14.09 19.20
N GLU A 295 -18.19 14.04 19.20
CA GLU A 295 -19.03 13.46 18.12
C GLU A 295 -18.80 14.10 16.74
N PRO A 296 -18.96 13.36 15.61
CA PRO A 296 -19.56 12.03 15.48
C PRO A 296 -18.55 10.86 15.46
N HIS A 297 -19.04 9.67 15.82
CA HIS A 297 -18.29 8.41 15.99
C HIS A 297 -18.02 7.64 14.67
N PHE A 298 -18.41 8.23 13.53
CA PHE A 298 -18.24 7.68 12.18
C PHE A 298 -18.12 8.83 11.17
N ILE A 299 -17.02 8.90 10.42
CA ILE A 299 -16.82 9.91 9.35
C ILE A 299 -16.31 9.19 8.09
N GLU A 300 -17.03 9.32 6.98
CA GLU A 300 -16.55 8.90 5.66
C GLU A 300 -15.76 10.02 5.00
N TYR A 301 -14.48 9.76 4.67
CA TYR A 301 -13.66 10.68 3.89
C TYR A 301 -13.51 10.19 2.45
N HIS A 302 -13.91 10.99 1.46
CA HIS A 302 -13.53 10.69 0.08
C HIS A 302 -12.01 10.90 -0.09
N ASP A 303 -11.27 9.79 -0.26
CA ASP A 303 -9.83 9.83 -0.49
C ASP A 303 -9.54 10.50 -1.85
N GLN A 304 -8.73 11.56 -1.83
CA GLN A 304 -8.35 12.33 -3.02
C GLN A 304 -7.28 11.61 -3.87
N ASP A 305 -6.69 10.52 -3.37
CA ASP A 305 -5.69 9.72 -4.08
C ASP A 305 -6.28 8.72 -5.10
N VAL A 306 -7.60 8.76 -5.34
CA VAL A 306 -8.18 8.13 -6.53
C VAL A 306 -7.83 8.99 -7.75
N HIS A 307 -6.57 8.89 -8.20
CA HIS A 307 -6.30 9.13 -9.61
C HIS A 307 -7.14 8.12 -10.38
N LEU A 308 -8.26 8.62 -10.90
CA LEU A 308 -9.13 7.99 -11.88
C LEU A 308 -8.26 7.50 -13.06
N TYR A 309 -7.70 6.31 -12.93
CA TYR A 309 -7.51 5.46 -14.10
C TYR A 309 -8.91 4.98 -14.47
N VAL A 310 -9.66 5.86 -15.12
CA VAL A 310 -10.66 5.39 -16.09
C VAL A 310 -9.84 4.54 -17.04
N ILE A 311 -9.97 3.22 -16.92
CA ILE A 311 -9.57 2.31 -17.97
C ILE A 311 -10.38 2.77 -19.17
N ARG A 312 -9.74 3.53 -20.06
CA ARG A 312 -10.20 3.67 -21.42
C ARG A 312 -10.06 2.26 -21.98
N LEU A 313 -11.14 1.49 -21.93
CA LEU A 313 -11.33 0.35 -22.83
C LEU A 313 -11.39 0.96 -24.23
N GLU A 314 -10.23 1.32 -24.78
CA GLU A 314 -10.10 1.50 -26.22
C GLU A 314 -10.33 0.11 -26.80
N LEU A 315 -11.57 -0.11 -27.22
CA LEU A 315 -11.97 -1.19 -28.11
C LEU A 315 -10.93 -1.25 -29.22
N LEU A 316 -10.08 -2.27 -29.20
CA LEU A 316 -9.25 -2.61 -30.35
C LEU A 316 -10.20 -2.78 -31.54
N PRO A 317 -10.05 -1.99 -32.62
CA PRO A 317 -10.90 -2.19 -33.79
C PRO A 317 -10.55 -3.54 -34.39
N SER A 318 -11.53 -4.43 -34.43
CA SER A 318 -11.47 -5.66 -35.21
C SER A 318 -11.14 -5.27 -36.66
N SER A 319 -10.00 -5.74 -37.14
CA SER A 319 -9.56 -5.58 -38.51
C SER A 319 -10.57 -6.18 -39.50
N SER A 320 -11.20 -5.33 -40.32
CA SER A 320 -11.32 -5.45 -41.79
C SER A 320 -12.20 -4.35 -42.39
N PRO A 321 -12.01 -3.97 -43.68
CA PRO A 321 -12.27 -2.62 -44.16
C PRO A 321 -13.57 -2.46 -44.97
N LEU A 322 -14.12 -1.24 -44.97
CA LEU A 322 -14.59 -0.46 -46.13
C LEU A 322 -15.82 0.42 -45.81
N HIS A 323 -15.75 1.64 -46.36
CA HIS A 323 -16.78 2.64 -46.62
C HIS A 323 -17.19 3.65 -45.52
N ASP A 324 -16.66 4.86 -45.71
CA ASP A 324 -17.32 6.18 -45.65
C ASP A 324 -18.84 6.17 -45.42
N ILE A 325 -19.29 6.93 -44.41
CA ILE A 325 -20.15 8.12 -44.56
C ILE A 325 -20.32 8.81 -43.18
N SER A 326 -20.40 10.12 -43.24
CA SER A 326 -20.49 11.15 -42.20
C SER A 326 -21.79 11.19 -41.38
N HIS A 327 -21.68 11.90 -40.23
CA HIS A 327 -22.72 12.65 -39.46
C HIS A 327 -23.14 12.18 -38.04
N SER A 328 -22.71 13.01 -37.07
CA SER A 328 -23.41 13.60 -35.90
C SER A 328 -24.13 12.74 -34.83
N TYR A 329 -23.58 12.86 -33.59
CA TYR A 329 -24.21 13.01 -32.26
C TYR A 329 -25.49 12.24 -31.91
N VAL A 330 -25.43 11.42 -30.84
CA VAL A 330 -25.97 11.65 -29.47
C VAL A 330 -25.70 10.35 -28.68
N GLY A 331 -24.83 10.41 -27.66
CA GLY A 331 -24.45 9.23 -26.86
C GLY A 331 -25.23 9.14 -25.55
N THR A 332 -26.21 8.25 -25.50
CA THR A 332 -26.89 7.80 -24.28
C THR A 332 -26.01 6.75 -23.58
N LEU A 333 -25.69 6.94 -22.29
CA LEU A 333 -24.97 5.96 -21.48
C LEU A 333 -25.88 4.78 -21.13
N SER A 334 -25.62 3.60 -21.69
CA SER A 334 -26.16 2.33 -21.20
C SER A 334 -25.09 1.61 -20.36
N PHE A 335 -25.40 1.38 -19.08
CA PHE A 335 -24.61 0.50 -18.22
C PHE A 335 -25.03 -0.95 -18.50
N PHE A 336 -24.09 -1.82 -18.89
CA PHE A 336 -24.32 -3.25 -18.94
C PHE A 336 -24.27 -3.84 -17.53
N GLN A 337 -25.40 -4.41 -17.12
CA GLN A 337 -25.60 -5.16 -15.89
C GLN A 337 -25.09 -6.59 -16.15
N TYR A 338 -24.07 -7.04 -15.43
CA TYR A 338 -23.64 -8.44 -15.43
C TYR A 338 -23.84 -9.03 -14.04
N ASP A 339 -24.61 -10.12 -14.00
CA ASP A 339 -25.04 -10.84 -12.81
C ASP A 339 -23.88 -11.53 -12.08
N CYS A 340 -23.61 -11.10 -10.85
CA CYS A 340 -22.87 -11.87 -9.85
C CYS A 340 -23.86 -12.72 -9.05
N ALA A 341 -24.36 -13.82 -9.63
CA ALA A 341 -25.32 -14.71 -8.97
C ALA A 341 -24.96 -16.21 -9.04
N ALA A 342 -23.74 -16.58 -9.44
CA ALA A 342 -23.47 -17.98 -9.78
C ALA A 342 -22.90 -18.88 -8.66
N ASP A 343 -22.37 -18.39 -7.53
CA ASP A 343 -21.58 -19.25 -6.62
C ASP A 343 -22.07 -19.37 -5.15
N MET A 344 -23.35 -19.14 -4.86
CA MET A 344 -23.91 -19.38 -3.50
C MET A 344 -25.03 -20.43 -3.43
N ALA A 345 -25.07 -21.40 -4.34
CA ALA A 345 -26.12 -22.42 -4.33
C ALA A 345 -25.63 -23.83 -4.63
N LEU A 346 -24.77 -24.40 -3.77
CA LEU A 346 -24.74 -25.85 -3.54
C LEU A 346 -24.41 -26.11 -2.07
N GLY A 347 -25.48 -26.25 -1.27
CA GLY A 347 -25.40 -26.75 0.11
C GLY A 347 -25.48 -28.28 0.14
N GLU A 348 -24.89 -28.90 1.15
CA GLU A 348 -25.17 -30.28 1.51
C GLU A 348 -25.28 -30.45 3.03
N CYS A 349 -26.49 -30.83 3.48
CA CYS A 349 -26.78 -31.84 4.50
C CYS A 349 -28.31 -31.95 4.70
N PRO A 350 -28.89 -33.05 5.25
CA PRO A 350 -28.27 -34.28 5.74
C PRO A 350 -28.97 -35.60 5.31
N SER A 351 -28.23 -36.70 5.53
CA SER A 351 -28.63 -38.06 5.92
C SER A 351 -30.10 -38.50 5.82
N ARG A 352 -30.37 -39.56 5.04
CA ARG A 352 -31.36 -40.61 5.38
C ARG A 352 -30.89 -42.00 4.95
N HIS A 353 -30.91 -42.92 5.92
CA HIS A 353 -30.82 -44.37 5.74
C HIS A 353 -31.97 -44.93 4.90
N LEU A 354 -31.73 -46.00 4.14
CA LEU A 354 -32.15 -47.39 4.44
C LEU A 354 -32.04 -48.25 3.17
N GLU A 355 -31.41 -49.42 3.36
CA GLU A 355 -31.47 -50.68 2.60
C GLU A 355 -31.12 -50.73 1.10
#